data_AF-A0A3M0KEE2-F1
#
_entry.id   AF-A0A3M0KEE2-F1
#
_cell.length_a   1.000
_cell.length_b   1.000
_cell.length_c   1.000
_cell.angle_alpha   90.00
_cell.angle_beta   90.00
_cell.angle_gamma   90.00
#
_symmetry.space_group_name_H-M   'P 1'
#
loop_
_entity.id
_entity.type
_entity.pdbx_description
1 polymer ?
#
loop_
_entity_poly.entity_id
_entity_poly.type
_entity_poly.pdbx_seq_one_letter_code
_entity_poly.pdbx_strand_id
1 'polypeptide(L)'
;MGEGTLPLENMPKKGSKTLKPPQRGHISTFKNPGQAPGQHQAVYAAASTGASLAGVAVGGMKAEGFLQSLVILSLFQASVRQVSNEIVRFPPEQLWMDQQRSLMFMQWGQFIDHDLDFSPETPARIPFGGETGCDTSCAKEPPCFPIQVLAASFFQIPPNDPRITNRSGCLPFFRSAATCTQGRVVREQIDALTSFLDGSEVAVAERLRGRSSQRGLLAVNHNFTDRGRAYVPLGPMRKEPCLKASGAARIPCFFAGGIDPCLWSLMANQAKLLTQQQMVVGELRDWLFEQVERIGFDLAALNMQRSRDHGLPGYSSWRKFCGLSQPSGVKSLGQVLRNQNLERKFLQLYETPKNIDIWIGALAEPFVKGGQVGPLMACLIGT
;
A
#
# COMPACT_ATOMS: atom_id res chain seq x y z
N MET A 1 -56.86 5.36 -4.44
CA MET A 1 -57.15 6.30 -5.54
C MET A 1 -56.55 7.64 -5.17
N GLY A 2 -55.80 8.25 -6.08
CA GLY A 2 -55.28 9.61 -5.93
C GLY A 2 -53.76 9.69 -5.98
N GLU A 3 -53.21 9.66 -7.19
CA GLU A 3 -51.88 10.19 -7.49
C GLU A 3 -51.82 11.68 -7.11
N GLY A 4 -50.70 12.09 -6.53
CA GLY A 4 -50.42 13.48 -6.17
C GLY A 4 -48.94 13.76 -6.29
N THR A 5 -48.51 14.06 -7.52
CA THR A 5 -47.24 14.74 -7.83
C THR A 5 -47.09 16.01 -7.00
N LEU A 6 -46.01 16.11 -6.22
CA LEU A 6 -45.58 17.37 -5.60
C LEU A 6 -44.30 17.88 -6.29
N PRO A 7 -44.20 19.19 -6.57
CA PRO A 7 -43.12 19.77 -7.35
C PRO A 7 -41.83 19.96 -6.54
N LEU A 8 -40.71 19.71 -7.20
CA LEU A 8 -39.37 20.12 -6.78
C LEU A 8 -39.26 21.64 -6.86
N GLU A 9 -39.28 22.35 -5.73
CA GLU A 9 -38.64 23.66 -5.66
C GLU A 9 -38.16 24.03 -4.25
N ASN A 10 -36.95 24.60 -4.21
CA ASN A 10 -36.30 25.33 -3.11
C ASN A 10 -35.57 24.54 -2.00
N MET A 11 -34.45 23.91 -2.39
CA MET A 11 -33.27 23.80 -1.51
C MET A 11 -32.23 24.88 -1.89
N PRO A 12 -31.61 25.58 -0.93
CA PRO A 12 -30.61 26.60 -1.22
C PRO A 12 -29.35 25.96 -1.80
N LYS A 13 -28.98 26.37 -3.02
CA LYS A 13 -27.69 26.02 -3.63
C LYS A 13 -26.57 26.59 -2.76
N LYS A 14 -25.95 25.76 -1.91
CA LYS A 14 -24.63 26.06 -1.34
C LYS A 14 -23.68 26.27 -2.51
N GLY A 15 -23.17 27.49 -2.65
CA GLY A 15 -22.25 27.87 -3.71
C GLY A 15 -21.09 26.88 -3.78
N SER A 16 -20.95 26.23 -4.93
CA SER A 16 -19.74 25.52 -5.29
C SER A 16 -18.61 26.55 -5.35
N LYS A 17 -17.73 26.55 -4.35
CA LYS A 17 -16.42 27.18 -4.51
C LYS A 17 -15.68 26.35 -5.55
N THR A 18 -15.75 26.76 -6.80
CA THR A 18 -14.84 26.32 -7.85
C THR A 18 -13.42 26.67 -7.40
N LEU A 19 -12.65 25.66 -7.01
CA LEU A 19 -11.21 25.78 -6.85
C LEU A 19 -10.66 26.19 -8.23
N LYS A 20 -10.16 27.43 -8.34
CA LYS A 20 -9.46 27.88 -9.54
C LYS A 20 -8.23 26.97 -9.74
N PRO A 21 -7.98 26.47 -10.96
CA PRO A 21 -6.74 25.73 -11.25
C PRO A 21 -5.52 26.64 -11.00
N PRO A 22 -4.36 26.08 -10.61
CA PRO A 22 -3.16 26.87 -10.37
C PRO A 22 -2.79 27.64 -11.65
N GLN A 23 -2.71 28.97 -11.55
CA GLN A 23 -2.37 29.81 -12.69
C GLN A 23 -0.92 29.57 -13.11
N ARG A 24 -0.71 29.27 -14.40
CA ARG A 24 0.61 29.28 -15.04
C ARG A 24 1.04 30.73 -15.21
N GLY A 25 1.98 31.17 -14.39
CA GLY A 25 2.62 32.45 -14.59
C GLY A 25 3.27 32.91 -13.31
N HIS A 26 4.52 32.52 -13.10
CA HIS A 26 5.57 33.27 -12.42
C HIS A 26 6.84 32.41 -12.48
N ILE A 27 7.99 33.01 -12.79
CA ILE A 27 9.29 32.37 -12.58
C ILE A 27 9.45 32.25 -11.06
N SER A 28 9.03 31.11 -10.50
CA SER A 28 9.24 30.77 -9.10
C SER A 28 10.54 29.99 -8.98
N THR A 29 11.40 30.39 -8.04
CA THR A 29 12.59 29.63 -7.65
C THR A 29 12.27 28.50 -6.66
N PHE A 30 11.01 28.37 -6.24
CA PHE A 30 10.55 27.39 -5.25
C PHE A 30 9.60 26.37 -5.90
N LYS A 31 9.73 25.10 -5.48
CA LYS A 31 8.81 24.00 -5.85
C LYS A 31 7.43 24.21 -5.22
N ASN A 32 6.37 23.91 -5.97
CA ASN A 32 4.99 23.93 -5.49
C ASN A 32 4.38 22.53 -5.60
N PRO A 33 3.58 22.08 -4.60
CA PRO A 33 2.80 20.85 -4.71
C PRO A 33 1.74 21.05 -5.81
N GLY A 34 2.03 20.55 -7.01
CA GLY A 34 1.17 20.69 -8.19
C GLY A 34 1.78 21.40 -9.41
N GLN A 35 3.07 21.75 -9.40
CA GLN A 35 3.77 22.23 -10.61
C GLN A 35 5.11 21.49 -10.79
N ALA A 36 5.20 20.68 -11.85
CA ALA A 36 6.45 20.05 -12.26
C ALA A 36 7.52 21.11 -12.65
N PRO A 37 8.82 20.83 -12.42
CA PRO A 37 9.90 21.65 -12.96
C PRO A 37 10.01 21.42 -14.47
N GLY A 38 9.26 22.18 -15.26
CA GLY A 38 9.30 22.13 -16.72
C GLY A 38 8.09 22.80 -17.37
N GLN A 39 8.33 23.74 -18.29
CA GLN A 39 7.29 24.60 -18.89
C GLN A 39 6.21 23.85 -19.70
N HIS A 40 6.40 22.56 -20.02
CA HIS A 40 5.50 21.80 -20.90
C HIS A 40 4.70 20.65 -20.23
N GLN A 41 4.94 20.26 -18.97
CA GLN A 41 4.37 19.01 -18.38
C GLN A 41 3.93 19.12 -16.90
N ALA A 42 3.36 20.27 -16.50
CA ALA A 42 3.05 20.58 -15.09
C ALA A 42 2.20 19.56 -14.29
N VAL A 43 1.49 18.61 -14.92
CA VAL A 43 0.53 17.69 -14.27
C VAL A 43 1.09 16.29 -14.02
N TYR A 44 2.19 15.88 -14.68
CA TYR A 44 2.63 14.47 -14.71
C TYR A 44 3.22 13.93 -13.40
N ALA A 45 3.51 14.78 -12.42
CA ALA A 45 4.07 14.42 -11.12
C ALA A 45 3.43 15.19 -9.96
N ALA A 46 2.21 15.70 -10.20
CA ALA A 46 1.45 16.46 -9.22
C ALA A 46 0.72 15.51 -8.26
N ALA A 47 0.61 15.92 -6.99
CA ALA A 47 -0.21 15.24 -6.01
C ALA A 47 -1.67 15.10 -6.47
N SER A 48 -2.32 14.03 -6.00
CA SER A 48 -3.70 13.66 -6.31
C SER A 48 -3.96 13.36 -7.80
N THR A 49 -2.96 12.83 -8.50
CA THR A 49 -3.10 12.34 -9.88
C THR A 49 -3.09 10.82 -9.93
N GLY A 50 -3.40 10.24 -11.10
CA GLY A 50 -3.35 8.79 -11.26
C GLY A 50 -1.92 8.29 -11.17
N ALA A 51 -1.68 7.22 -10.41
CA ALA A 51 -0.36 6.60 -10.34
C ALA A 51 0.12 6.27 -11.78
N SER A 52 1.32 6.74 -12.13
CA SER A 52 1.80 6.72 -13.52
C SER A 52 2.38 5.36 -13.92
N LEU A 53 1.56 4.32 -13.74
CA LEU A 53 1.62 3.04 -14.45
C LEU A 53 0.17 2.72 -14.82
N ALA A 54 -0.41 3.58 -15.67
CA ALA A 54 -1.69 3.32 -16.32
C ALA A 54 -1.71 1.86 -16.72
N GLY A 55 -2.63 1.07 -16.12
CA GLY A 55 -2.51 -0.38 -16.01
C GLY A 55 -1.84 -0.94 -17.24
N VAL A 56 -0.59 -1.41 -17.09
CA VAL A 56 0.26 -1.78 -18.23
C VAL A 56 -0.49 -2.88 -18.97
N ALA A 57 -1.25 -2.47 -19.99
CA ALA A 57 -1.61 -3.27 -21.12
C ALA A 57 -0.28 -3.58 -21.79
N VAL A 58 0.38 -4.61 -21.28
CA VAL A 58 1.61 -5.17 -21.85
C VAL A 58 1.26 -5.53 -23.29
N GLY A 59 1.54 -4.62 -24.22
CA GLY A 59 1.35 -4.79 -25.66
C GLY A 59 -0.05 -5.24 -26.10
N GLY A 60 -0.96 -4.29 -26.33
CA GLY A 60 -2.02 -4.47 -27.32
C GLY A 60 -3.12 -5.51 -27.00
N MET A 61 -3.35 -5.87 -25.74
CA MET A 61 -4.55 -6.65 -25.39
C MET A 61 -5.77 -5.72 -25.34
N LYS A 62 -6.65 -5.84 -26.35
CA LYS A 62 -7.97 -5.19 -26.37
C LYS A 62 -8.73 -5.48 -25.07
N ALA A 63 -9.36 -4.46 -24.52
CA ALA A 63 -10.12 -4.49 -23.25
C ALA A 63 -11.18 -5.61 -23.16
N GLU A 64 -11.66 -6.12 -24.30
CA GLU A 64 -12.63 -7.22 -24.37
C GLU A 64 -12.05 -8.56 -23.90
N GLY A 65 -10.75 -8.83 -24.13
CA GLY A 65 -10.09 -10.04 -23.63
C GLY A 65 -9.75 -10.00 -22.14
N PHE A 66 -9.62 -8.78 -21.58
CA PHE A 66 -9.27 -8.56 -20.17
C PHE A 66 -10.46 -8.83 -19.24
N LEU A 67 -11.68 -8.51 -19.68
CA LEU A 67 -12.92 -8.74 -18.91
C LEU A 67 -13.30 -10.23 -18.84
N GLN A 68 -13.07 -11.00 -19.90
CA GLN A 68 -13.40 -12.44 -19.93
C GLN A 68 -12.38 -13.27 -19.13
N SER A 69 -11.11 -12.83 -19.06
CA SER A 69 -10.12 -13.37 -18.12
C SER A 69 -10.45 -13.03 -16.66
N LEU A 70 -11.02 -11.87 -16.34
CA LEU A 70 -11.33 -11.47 -14.95
C LEU A 70 -12.37 -12.38 -14.28
N VAL A 71 -13.39 -12.82 -15.01
CA VAL A 71 -14.45 -13.69 -14.46
C VAL A 71 -13.93 -15.11 -14.25
N ILE A 72 -13.15 -15.64 -15.19
CA ILE A 72 -12.57 -17.01 -15.10
C ILE A 72 -11.40 -17.07 -14.10
N LEU A 73 -10.58 -16.03 -13.96
CA LEU A 73 -9.47 -15.98 -12.98
C LEU A 73 -9.95 -15.82 -11.54
N SER A 74 -11.11 -15.22 -11.30
CA SER A 74 -11.59 -14.98 -9.94
C SER A 74 -11.92 -16.26 -9.15
N LEU A 75 -12.14 -17.39 -9.85
CA LEU A 75 -12.40 -18.71 -9.24
C LEU A 75 -11.13 -19.53 -8.97
N PHE A 76 -9.97 -19.15 -9.50
CA PHE A 76 -8.70 -19.91 -9.41
C PHE A 76 -7.52 -19.11 -8.84
N GLN A 77 -7.76 -17.92 -8.29
CA GLN A 77 -6.72 -17.15 -7.62
C GLN A 77 -6.43 -17.68 -6.21
N ALA A 78 -5.14 -17.91 -5.92
CA ALA A 78 -4.66 -18.32 -4.61
C ALA A 78 -5.14 -17.35 -3.51
N SER A 79 -5.56 -17.86 -2.34
CA SER A 79 -5.80 -17.00 -1.18
C SER A 79 -4.50 -16.31 -0.76
N VAL A 80 -4.50 -14.98 -0.66
CA VAL A 80 -3.31 -14.22 -0.21
C VAL A 80 -2.91 -14.57 1.22
N ARG A 81 -3.87 -14.94 2.08
CA ARG A 81 -3.59 -15.39 3.45
C ARG A 81 -2.94 -16.77 3.44
N GLN A 82 -3.39 -17.67 2.58
CA GLN A 82 -2.75 -18.97 2.40
C GLN A 82 -1.32 -18.82 1.86
N VAL A 83 -1.09 -17.93 0.89
CA VAL A 83 0.26 -17.63 0.40
C VAL A 83 1.14 -17.07 1.52
N SER A 84 0.61 -16.16 2.36
CA SER A 84 1.31 -15.68 3.54
C SER A 84 1.66 -16.80 4.53
N ASN A 85 0.72 -17.73 4.78
CA ASN A 85 0.93 -18.85 5.70
C ASN A 85 1.97 -19.87 5.18
N GLU A 86 1.98 -20.16 3.88
CA GLU A 86 2.80 -21.23 3.29
C GLU A 86 4.17 -20.77 2.79
N ILE A 87 4.29 -19.52 2.32
CA ILE A 87 5.50 -18.98 1.71
C ILE A 87 6.19 -17.96 2.62
N VAL A 88 5.43 -17.02 3.18
CA VAL A 88 6.00 -15.85 3.89
C VAL A 88 6.33 -16.18 5.34
N ARG A 89 5.48 -16.97 6.00
CA ARG A 89 5.60 -17.33 7.41
C ARG A 89 6.86 -18.14 7.66
N PHE A 90 7.49 -17.84 8.79
CA PHE A 90 8.57 -18.62 9.36
C PHE A 90 8.44 -18.64 10.90
N PRO A 91 8.98 -19.64 11.60
CA PRO A 91 8.94 -19.69 13.06
C PRO A 91 9.78 -18.54 13.65
N PRO A 92 9.40 -17.99 14.82
CA PRO A 92 10.10 -16.86 15.46
C PRO A 92 11.45 -17.25 16.09
N GLU A 93 12.17 -18.21 15.49
CA GLU A 93 13.55 -18.54 15.82
C GLU A 93 14.48 -17.32 15.64
N GLN A 94 15.74 -17.44 16.07
CA GLN A 94 16.73 -16.37 15.97
C GLN A 94 16.71 -15.73 14.57
N LEU A 95 16.23 -14.49 14.49
CA LEU A 95 16.13 -13.73 13.26
C LEU A 95 17.53 -13.53 12.67
N TRP A 96 17.64 -13.75 11.37
CA TRP A 96 18.87 -13.39 10.67
C TRP A 96 18.95 -11.88 10.53
N MET A 97 19.90 -11.30 11.26
CA MET A 97 20.20 -9.87 11.22
C MET A 97 21.23 -9.59 10.13
N ASP A 98 21.01 -8.50 9.40
CA ASP A 98 21.93 -8.02 8.38
C ASP A 98 23.19 -7.45 9.05
N GLN A 99 24.32 -8.13 8.83
CA GLN A 99 25.59 -7.76 9.44
C GLN A 99 26.22 -6.51 8.81
N GLN A 100 25.70 -6.04 7.67
CA GLN A 100 26.25 -4.91 6.92
C GLN A 100 25.31 -3.72 6.85
N ARG A 101 24.12 -3.78 7.48
CA ARG A 101 23.13 -2.71 7.44
C ARG A 101 22.52 -2.48 8.80
N SER A 102 22.55 -1.23 9.25
CA SER A 102 21.84 -0.81 10.45
C SER A 102 20.34 -0.72 10.21
N LEU A 103 19.55 -0.64 11.26
CA LEU A 103 18.10 -0.48 11.19
C LEU A 103 17.71 0.85 10.50
N MET A 104 18.60 1.84 10.49
CA MET A 104 18.46 3.06 9.69
C MET A 104 18.29 2.78 8.20
N PHE A 105 18.89 1.70 7.66
CA PHE A 105 18.69 1.30 6.26
C PHE A 105 17.21 1.03 5.95
N MET A 106 16.52 0.31 6.83
CA MET A 106 15.09 0.04 6.70
C MET A 106 14.27 1.32 6.88
N GLN A 107 14.57 2.11 7.91
CA GLN A 107 13.82 3.33 8.23
C GLN A 107 13.92 4.38 7.12
N TRP A 108 15.10 4.51 6.49
CA TRP A 108 15.32 5.41 5.36
C TRP A 108 14.54 4.98 4.12
N GLY A 109 14.42 3.66 3.89
CA GLY A 109 13.56 3.13 2.83
C GLY A 109 12.10 3.55 3.00
N GLN A 110 11.54 3.43 4.22
CA GLN A 110 10.17 3.89 4.51
C GLN A 110 10.03 5.40 4.37
N PHE A 111 11.04 6.17 4.78
CA PHE A 111 11.00 7.63 4.64
C PHE A 111 10.94 8.07 3.17
N ILE A 112 11.71 7.40 2.30
CA ILE A 112 11.68 7.64 0.84
C ILE A 112 10.33 7.22 0.25
N ASP A 113 9.82 6.05 0.60
CA ASP A 113 8.52 5.53 0.15
C ASP A 113 7.38 6.52 0.47
N HIS A 114 7.34 6.98 1.73
CA HIS A 114 6.37 8.00 2.18
C HIS A 114 6.60 9.40 1.59
N ASP A 115 7.71 9.66 0.90
CA ASP A 115 7.92 10.90 0.15
C ASP A 115 7.38 10.80 -1.30
N LEU A 116 7.34 9.57 -1.84
CA LEU A 116 7.06 9.33 -3.25
C LEU A 116 5.62 8.95 -3.53
N ASP A 117 5.00 8.15 -2.67
CA ASP A 117 3.68 7.60 -2.95
C ASP A 117 2.80 7.42 -1.71
N PHE A 118 1.53 7.79 -1.87
CA PHE A 118 0.49 7.42 -0.91
C PHE A 118 -0.81 7.16 -1.66
N SER A 119 -1.21 5.89 -1.70
CA SER A 119 -2.52 5.48 -2.26
C SER A 119 -3.58 5.40 -1.16
N PRO A 120 -4.36 6.47 -0.88
CA PRO A 120 -5.33 6.47 0.20
C PRO A 120 -6.42 5.44 -0.04
N GLU A 121 -6.99 4.91 1.03
CA GLU A 121 -8.21 4.12 0.97
C GLU A 121 -9.40 5.00 0.57
N THR A 122 -10.43 4.38 -0.02
CA THR A 122 -11.70 5.07 -0.23
C THR A 122 -12.29 5.55 1.11
N PRO A 123 -12.77 6.81 1.21
CA PRO A 123 -13.41 7.31 2.43
C PRO A 123 -14.70 6.55 2.81
N ALA A 124 -15.31 5.84 1.86
CA ALA A 124 -16.51 5.04 2.10
C ALA A 124 -16.15 3.81 2.94
N ARG A 125 -16.79 3.68 4.11
CA ARG A 125 -16.58 2.53 5.02
C ARG A 125 -17.71 1.49 5.01
N ILE A 126 -18.80 1.81 4.32
CA ILE A 126 -20.02 1.00 4.22
C ILE A 126 -20.35 0.84 2.72
N PRO A 127 -20.79 -0.33 2.25
CA PRO A 127 -21.30 -0.52 0.90
C PRO A 127 -22.45 0.44 0.57
N PHE A 128 -22.58 0.82 -0.70
CA PHE A 128 -23.66 1.71 -1.13
C PHE A 128 -25.02 0.99 -0.97
N GLY A 129 -25.87 1.49 -0.07
CA GLY A 129 -27.16 0.86 0.28
C GLY A 129 -27.05 -0.31 1.26
N GLY A 130 -25.86 -0.61 1.78
CA GLY A 130 -25.65 -1.62 2.82
C GLY A 130 -25.75 -1.06 4.24
N GLU A 131 -26.05 -1.91 5.21
CA GLU A 131 -26.15 -1.54 6.64
C GLU A 131 -24.89 -1.86 7.44
N THR A 132 -24.02 -2.75 6.94
CA THR A 132 -22.82 -3.23 7.66
C THR A 132 -21.53 -2.69 7.07
N GLY A 133 -20.59 -2.29 7.93
CA GLY A 133 -19.28 -1.80 7.52
C GLY A 133 -18.35 -2.93 7.08
N CYS A 134 -17.37 -2.62 6.23
CA CYS A 134 -16.38 -3.61 5.76
C CYS A 134 -15.48 -4.15 6.88
N ASP A 135 -15.45 -3.50 8.05
CA ASP A 135 -14.74 -3.90 9.26
C ASP A 135 -15.46 -5.02 10.03
N THR A 136 -16.78 -5.14 9.84
CA THR A 136 -17.64 -6.12 10.52
C THR A 136 -18.16 -7.20 9.58
N SER A 137 -18.21 -6.96 8.27
CA SER A 137 -18.68 -7.91 7.26
C SER A 137 -17.55 -8.50 6.42
N CYS A 138 -17.69 -9.77 6.05
CA CYS A 138 -16.82 -10.47 5.10
C CYS A 138 -17.40 -10.53 3.68
N ALA A 139 -18.47 -9.77 3.41
CA ALA A 139 -19.04 -9.64 2.07
C ALA A 139 -18.08 -8.89 1.14
N LYS A 140 -17.90 -9.42 -0.07
CA LYS A 140 -17.11 -8.77 -1.13
C LYS A 140 -18.04 -7.87 -1.96
N GLU A 141 -18.24 -6.66 -1.49
CA GLU A 141 -19.09 -5.65 -2.13
C GLU A 141 -18.38 -4.30 -2.08
N PRO A 142 -18.32 -3.50 -3.16
CA PRO A 142 -17.65 -2.21 -3.14
C PRO A 142 -18.16 -1.32 -1.99
N PRO A 143 -17.28 -0.75 -1.15
CA PRO A 143 -15.81 -0.68 -1.27
C PRO A 143 -15.02 -1.81 -0.60
N CYS A 144 -15.68 -2.79 0.00
CA CYS A 144 -15.09 -3.90 0.73
C CYS A 144 -14.45 -4.93 -0.22
N PHE A 145 -13.21 -5.32 0.05
CA PHE A 145 -12.54 -6.41 -0.65
C PHE A 145 -11.78 -7.32 0.33
N PRO A 146 -12.50 -7.98 1.26
CA PRO A 146 -11.91 -8.67 2.41
C PRO A 146 -10.97 -9.79 2.00
N ILE A 147 -9.93 -10.01 2.82
CA ILE A 147 -9.01 -11.14 2.67
C ILE A 147 -9.64 -12.35 3.32
N GLN A 148 -10.06 -13.30 2.48
CA GLN A 148 -10.66 -14.55 2.94
C GLN A 148 -9.59 -15.47 3.54
N VAL A 149 -9.88 -15.98 4.74
CA VAL A 149 -9.00 -16.92 5.45
C VAL A 149 -9.12 -18.33 4.86
N LEU A 150 -10.28 -18.68 4.33
CA LEU A 150 -10.50 -19.93 3.61
C LEU A 150 -10.43 -19.69 2.10
N ALA A 151 -9.64 -20.50 1.40
CA ALA A 151 -9.77 -20.64 -0.04
C ALA A 151 -11.05 -21.44 -0.33
N ALA A 152 -11.94 -20.90 -1.17
CA ALA A 152 -13.02 -21.66 -1.77
C ALA A 152 -12.46 -22.56 -2.90
N SER A 153 -11.50 -23.43 -2.59
CA SER A 153 -10.97 -24.41 -3.54
C SER A 153 -11.69 -25.74 -3.33
N PHE A 154 -12.45 -26.19 -4.34
CA PHE A 154 -13.20 -27.46 -4.33
C PHE A 154 -12.33 -28.71 -4.15
N PHE A 155 -10.99 -28.59 -4.24
CA PHE A 155 -10.05 -29.72 -4.30
C PHE A 155 -9.01 -29.77 -3.17
N GLN A 156 -9.01 -28.82 -2.22
CA GLN A 156 -8.13 -28.90 -1.05
C GLN A 156 -8.94 -28.80 0.24
N ILE A 157 -8.62 -29.68 1.19
CA ILE A 157 -9.00 -29.51 2.60
C ILE A 157 -8.59 -28.07 2.98
N PRO A 158 -9.51 -27.23 3.50
CA PRO A 158 -9.16 -25.87 3.86
C PRO A 158 -7.99 -25.93 4.85
N PRO A 159 -6.84 -25.31 4.54
CA PRO A 159 -5.75 -25.27 5.50
C PRO A 159 -6.26 -24.57 6.76
N ASN A 160 -6.06 -25.19 7.91
CA ASN A 160 -6.36 -24.55 9.18
C ASN A 160 -5.47 -23.33 9.29
N ASP A 161 -6.04 -22.12 9.19
CA ASP A 161 -5.27 -20.92 9.48
C ASP A 161 -4.77 -21.01 10.93
N PRO A 162 -3.46 -20.82 11.16
CA PRO A 162 -2.86 -21.02 12.47
C PRO A 162 -3.35 -20.02 13.52
N ARG A 163 -3.96 -18.91 13.10
CA ARG A 163 -4.37 -17.80 13.97
C ARG A 163 -5.88 -17.59 13.95
N ILE A 164 -6.49 -17.60 12.77
CA ILE A 164 -7.91 -17.26 12.60
C ILE A 164 -8.71 -18.57 12.51
N THR A 165 -9.19 -19.05 13.66
CA THR A 165 -9.86 -20.35 13.79
C THR A 165 -11.34 -20.32 13.41
N ASN A 166 -11.97 -19.14 13.39
CA ASN A 166 -13.35 -18.99 12.96
C ASN A 166 -13.46 -19.13 11.44
N ARG A 167 -14.18 -20.17 10.98
CA ARG A 167 -14.32 -20.55 9.57
C ARG A 167 -15.05 -19.51 8.70
N SER A 168 -15.80 -18.59 9.29
CA SER A 168 -16.41 -17.45 8.60
C SER A 168 -15.61 -16.15 8.73
N GLY A 169 -14.40 -16.22 9.29
CA GLY A 169 -13.52 -15.07 9.51
C GLY A 169 -12.81 -14.59 8.24
N CYS A 170 -12.65 -13.28 8.12
CA CYS A 170 -11.83 -12.60 7.13
C CYS A 170 -11.01 -11.49 7.80
N LEU A 171 -9.96 -11.01 7.13
CA LEU A 171 -9.33 -9.74 7.50
C LEU A 171 -10.01 -8.62 6.69
N PRO A 172 -10.44 -7.53 7.34
CA PRO A 172 -11.08 -6.42 6.64
C PRO A 172 -10.08 -5.74 5.69
N PHE A 173 -10.55 -5.32 4.53
CA PHE A 173 -9.72 -4.64 3.54
C PHE A 173 -10.60 -3.71 2.71
N PHE A 174 -10.17 -2.46 2.61
CA PHE A 174 -10.84 -1.41 1.84
C PHE A 174 -10.06 -1.13 0.57
N ARG A 175 -10.77 -1.02 -0.56
CA ARG A 175 -10.14 -0.67 -1.84
C ARG A 175 -9.50 0.73 -1.80
N SER A 176 -8.39 0.90 -2.49
CA SER A 176 -7.76 2.21 -2.68
C SER A 176 -8.69 3.15 -3.45
N ALA A 177 -8.64 4.43 -3.12
CA ALA A 177 -9.36 5.47 -3.84
C ALA A 177 -8.92 5.50 -5.32
N ALA A 178 -9.87 5.79 -6.21
CA ALA A 178 -9.63 5.82 -7.64
C ALA A 178 -9.86 7.22 -8.20
N THR A 179 -9.12 7.55 -9.26
CA THR A 179 -9.33 8.80 -10.00
C THR A 179 -10.68 8.79 -10.71
N CYS A 180 -11.25 9.97 -10.96
CA CYS A 180 -12.47 10.09 -11.75
C CYS A 180 -12.21 9.63 -13.20
N THR A 181 -12.87 8.55 -13.60
CA THR A 181 -12.81 8.05 -14.98
C THR A 181 -13.82 8.81 -15.83
N GLN A 182 -13.39 9.88 -16.51
CA GLN A 182 -14.19 10.58 -17.53
C GLN A 182 -14.36 9.69 -18.78
N GLY A 183 -15.09 8.57 -18.67
CA GLY A 183 -15.33 7.62 -19.77
C GLY A 183 -14.23 6.58 -20.00
N ARG A 184 -13.22 6.47 -19.13
CA ARG A 184 -12.23 5.38 -19.17
C ARG A 184 -12.78 4.13 -18.47
N VAL A 185 -12.57 2.96 -19.08
CA VAL A 185 -13.05 1.65 -18.56
C VAL A 185 -12.13 1.11 -17.45
N VAL A 186 -10.87 1.53 -17.41
CA VAL A 186 -9.87 1.07 -16.44
C VAL A 186 -9.85 1.97 -15.20
N ARG A 187 -9.88 1.35 -14.02
CA ARG A 187 -9.79 2.02 -12.71
C ARG A 187 -8.33 2.32 -12.39
N GLU A 188 -7.97 3.59 -12.31
CA GLU A 188 -6.63 4.05 -11.90
C GLU A 188 -6.66 4.56 -10.46
N GLN A 189 -5.67 4.21 -9.64
CA GLN A 189 -5.56 4.65 -8.25
C GLN A 189 -4.94 6.04 -8.14
N ILE A 190 -5.30 6.76 -7.09
CA ILE A 190 -4.75 8.10 -6.82
C ILE A 190 -3.46 7.95 -6.04
N ASP A 191 -2.42 8.65 -6.47
CA ASP A 191 -1.29 9.00 -5.61
C ASP A 191 -1.55 10.39 -5.00
N ALA A 192 -1.65 10.46 -3.68
CA ALA A 192 -1.94 11.68 -2.95
C ALA A 192 -0.69 12.54 -2.67
N LEU A 193 0.51 12.02 -2.97
CA LEU A 193 1.78 12.72 -2.83
C LEU A 193 2.36 13.14 -4.17
N THR A 194 3.44 13.93 -4.13
CA THR A 194 4.20 14.28 -5.32
C THR A 194 5.21 13.18 -5.62
N SER A 195 5.39 12.80 -6.88
CA SER A 195 6.34 11.75 -7.26
C SER A 195 7.82 12.17 -7.21
N PHE A 196 8.14 13.31 -6.58
CA PHE A 196 9.51 13.81 -6.45
C PHE A 196 10.04 13.53 -5.04
N LEU A 197 11.33 13.23 -4.94
CA LEU A 197 12.04 13.32 -3.66
C LEU A 197 12.21 14.80 -3.30
N ASP A 198 11.26 15.33 -2.51
CA ASP A 198 11.26 16.72 -2.10
C ASP A 198 10.85 16.94 -0.63
N GLY A 199 10.70 15.85 0.13
CA GLY A 199 10.23 15.91 1.52
C GLY A 199 8.73 16.23 1.58
N SER A 200 7.95 15.70 0.64
CA SER A 200 6.51 15.81 0.51
C SER A 200 5.74 15.18 1.68
N GLU A 201 6.35 14.24 2.40
CA GLU A 201 5.88 13.80 3.73
C GLU A 201 5.85 14.98 4.73
N VAL A 202 6.80 15.91 4.60
CA VAL A 202 6.80 17.19 5.30
C VAL A 202 5.91 18.23 4.60
N ALA A 203 5.42 17.97 3.37
CA ALA A 203 4.53 18.84 2.58
C ALA A 203 3.04 18.80 2.99
N VAL A 204 2.74 18.22 4.15
CA VAL A 204 1.78 18.83 5.08
C VAL A 204 2.24 20.27 5.50
N ALA A 205 3.35 20.78 4.96
CA ALA A 205 3.98 22.09 5.07
C ALA A 205 3.03 23.29 5.14
N GLU A 206 1.90 23.29 4.45
CA GLU A 206 0.86 24.33 4.61
C GLU A 206 0.35 24.42 6.07
N ARG A 207 0.18 23.25 6.70
CA ARG A 207 -0.28 23.07 8.09
C ARG A 207 0.87 22.96 9.09
N LEU A 208 2.07 22.57 8.65
CA LEU A 208 3.29 22.57 9.47
C LEU A 208 4.09 23.88 9.39
N ARG A 209 3.64 24.90 8.65
CA ARG A 209 4.30 26.21 8.63
C ARG A 209 3.94 26.99 9.90
N GLY A 210 4.96 27.42 10.65
CA GLY A 210 4.80 28.33 11.77
C GLY A 210 4.38 29.71 11.28
N ARG A 211 3.07 30.02 11.36
CA ARG A 211 2.54 31.34 10.96
C ARG A 211 2.74 32.42 12.03
N SER A 212 3.25 32.05 13.20
CA SER A 212 3.45 32.94 14.35
C SER A 212 4.63 33.90 14.18
N SER A 213 5.55 33.67 13.24
CA SER A 213 6.66 34.58 12.97
C SER A 213 7.06 34.58 11.49
N GLN A 214 7.66 35.67 11.02
CA GLN A 214 8.22 35.76 9.67
C GLN A 214 9.55 35.00 9.50
N ARG A 215 9.95 34.18 10.47
CA ARG A 215 11.24 33.47 10.46
C ARG A 215 11.28 32.25 9.55
N GLY A 216 10.14 31.85 8.96
CA GLY A 216 10.07 30.70 8.06
C GLY A 216 10.26 29.34 8.74
N LEU A 217 10.07 29.27 10.05
CA LEU A 217 10.22 28.02 10.82
C LEU A 217 9.00 27.09 10.63
N LEU A 218 9.23 25.79 10.82
CA LEU A 218 8.14 24.83 10.99
C LEU A 218 7.45 25.04 12.35
N ALA A 219 6.18 24.68 12.41
CA ALA A 219 5.40 24.62 13.62
C ALA A 219 5.96 23.50 14.51
N VAL A 220 5.95 23.74 15.82
CA VAL A 220 6.48 22.82 16.82
C VAL A 220 5.42 22.53 17.86
N ASN A 221 5.58 21.41 18.56
CA ASN A 221 4.76 21.08 19.71
C ASN A 221 4.98 22.11 20.83
N HIS A 222 3.89 22.62 21.40
CA HIS A 222 3.94 23.56 22.52
C HIS A 222 3.70 22.91 23.88
N ASN A 223 3.20 21.67 23.90
CA ASN A 223 2.85 20.94 25.12
C ASN A 223 3.99 20.03 25.58
N PHE A 224 4.84 19.56 24.65
CA PHE A 224 5.91 18.60 24.92
C PHE A 224 7.21 19.01 24.23
N THR A 225 8.33 18.71 24.89
CA THR A 225 9.68 18.87 24.34
C THR A 225 10.55 17.68 24.72
N ASP A 226 11.60 17.40 23.96
CA ASP A 226 12.61 16.40 24.28
C ASP A 226 13.90 17.09 24.75
N ARG A 227 14.06 17.25 26.07
CA ARG A 227 15.25 17.91 26.67
C ARG A 227 15.55 19.26 26.01
N GLY A 228 14.51 20.05 25.74
CA GLY A 228 14.61 21.35 25.06
C GLY A 228 14.59 21.31 23.53
N ARG A 229 14.54 20.12 22.91
CA ARG A 229 14.32 19.95 21.46
C ARG A 229 12.83 19.90 21.14
N ALA A 230 12.48 20.42 19.96
CA ALA A 230 11.12 20.48 19.49
C ALA A 230 10.60 19.10 19.05
N TYR A 231 9.33 18.81 19.36
CA TYR A 231 8.58 17.75 18.68
C TYR A 231 7.75 18.32 17.53
N VAL A 232 7.36 17.45 16.61
CA VAL A 232 6.32 17.74 15.61
C VAL A 232 4.99 18.05 16.33
N PRO A 233 4.15 18.97 15.82
CA PRO A 233 2.84 19.24 16.41
C PRO A 233 1.94 17.99 16.45
N LEU A 234 1.10 17.90 17.48
CA LEU A 234 0.09 16.83 17.61
C LEU A 234 -1.12 17.12 16.72
N GLY A 235 -1.62 16.07 16.07
CA GLY A 235 -2.85 16.05 15.29
C GLY A 235 -4.11 16.33 16.13
N PRO A 236 -5.27 16.51 15.47
CA PRO A 236 -6.53 16.75 16.17
C PRO A 236 -6.92 15.54 17.03
N MET A 237 -7.53 15.81 18.20
CA MET A 237 -8.12 14.81 19.09
C MET A 237 -9.40 14.20 18.49
N ARG A 238 -9.25 13.40 17.45
CA ARG A 238 -10.31 12.54 16.87
C ARG A 238 -10.08 11.10 17.33
N LYS A 239 -10.99 10.16 17.04
CA LYS A 239 -10.81 8.71 17.36
C LYS A 239 -9.66 8.10 16.54
N GLU A 240 -8.45 8.64 16.70
CA GLU A 240 -7.22 8.29 16.01
C GLU A 240 -6.59 7.05 16.68
N PRO A 241 -5.84 6.24 15.92
CA PRO A 241 -5.15 5.06 16.46
C PRO A 241 -4.27 5.34 17.68
N CYS A 242 -3.54 6.47 17.70
CA CYS A 242 -2.63 6.79 18.79
C CYS A 242 -3.34 7.07 20.13
N LEU A 243 -4.60 7.54 20.09
CA LEU A 243 -5.40 7.69 21.32
C LEU A 243 -5.77 6.33 21.91
N LYS A 244 -6.02 5.33 21.06
CA LYS A 244 -6.25 3.96 21.54
C LYS A 244 -4.96 3.36 22.09
N ALA A 245 -3.85 3.50 21.36
CA ALA A 245 -2.55 2.94 21.74
C ALA A 245 -1.99 3.57 23.05
N SER A 246 -2.18 4.88 23.24
CA SER A 246 -1.70 5.59 24.44
C SER A 246 -2.58 5.39 25.67
N GLY A 247 -3.77 4.79 25.53
CA GLY A 247 -4.67 4.47 26.63
C GLY A 247 -4.94 5.67 27.54
N ALA A 248 -4.56 5.54 28.83
CA ALA A 248 -4.76 6.58 29.84
C ALA A 248 -3.99 7.88 29.55
N ALA A 249 -2.87 7.81 28.82
CA ALA A 249 -2.06 8.99 28.47
C ALA A 249 -2.73 9.88 27.41
N ARG A 250 -3.68 9.34 26.63
CA ARG A 250 -4.50 10.06 25.64
C ARG A 250 -3.69 10.98 24.71
N ILE A 251 -2.56 10.49 24.22
CA ILE A 251 -1.65 11.23 23.34
C ILE A 251 -2.14 11.05 21.88
N PRO A 252 -2.52 12.14 21.17
CA PRO A 252 -2.87 12.08 19.75
C PRO A 252 -1.68 11.65 18.88
N CYS A 253 -1.96 11.29 17.63
CA CYS A 253 -0.88 11.09 16.67
C CYS A 253 -0.16 12.41 16.38
N PHE A 254 1.11 12.36 16.02
CA PHE A 254 1.79 13.51 15.42
C PHE A 254 1.20 13.82 14.04
N PHE A 255 1.28 15.08 13.60
CA PHE A 255 0.84 15.49 12.26
C PHE A 255 1.72 14.96 11.13
N ALA A 256 2.97 14.61 11.43
CA ALA A 256 3.93 14.00 10.54
C ALA A 256 4.87 13.09 11.35
N GLY A 257 5.64 12.24 10.66
CA GLY A 257 6.61 11.36 11.30
C GLY A 257 7.74 12.10 12.05
N GLY A 258 8.45 11.37 12.90
CA GLY A 258 9.65 11.84 13.60
C GLY A 258 10.42 10.67 14.21
N ILE A 259 11.75 10.67 14.04
CA ILE A 259 12.62 9.54 14.46
C ILE A 259 13.64 9.94 15.52
N ASP A 260 13.71 11.23 15.87
CA ASP A 260 14.74 11.82 16.73
C ASP A 260 14.99 11.04 18.04
N PRO A 261 13.95 10.60 18.80
CA PRO A 261 14.17 9.86 20.04
C PRO A 261 14.80 8.47 19.83
N CYS A 262 14.72 7.94 18.60
CA CYS A 262 15.15 6.59 18.26
C CYS A 262 16.40 6.55 17.38
N LEU A 263 16.96 7.71 16.96
CA LEU A 263 18.08 7.79 16.01
C LEU A 263 19.29 6.93 16.44
N TRP A 264 19.68 6.99 17.71
CA TRP A 264 20.78 6.19 18.23
C TRP A 264 20.51 4.69 18.10
N SER A 265 19.30 4.26 18.44
CA SER A 265 18.88 2.86 18.30
C SER A 265 18.86 2.42 16.83
N LEU A 266 18.38 3.28 15.92
CA LEU A 266 18.36 3.01 14.48
C LEU A 266 19.76 2.85 13.90
N MET A 267 20.73 3.64 14.37
CA MET A 267 22.12 3.54 13.92
C MET A 267 22.86 2.35 14.53
N ALA A 268 22.60 2.03 15.80
CA ALA A 268 23.33 1.02 16.55
C ALA A 268 22.82 -0.41 16.33
N ASN A 269 21.53 -0.60 16.03
CA ASN A 269 20.95 -1.91 15.81
C ASN A 269 20.99 -2.32 14.34
N GLN A 270 20.96 -3.62 14.09
CA GLN A 270 20.99 -4.19 12.74
C GLN A 270 19.58 -4.24 12.14
N ALA A 271 19.50 -4.14 10.81
CA ALA A 271 18.26 -4.45 10.09
C ALA A 271 18.04 -5.96 10.06
N LYS A 272 16.80 -6.41 9.85
CA LYS A 272 16.53 -7.80 9.50
C LYS A 272 17.04 -8.09 8.09
N LEU A 273 17.72 -9.21 7.90
CA LEU A 273 18.05 -9.73 6.58
C LEU A 273 16.82 -10.41 5.96
N LEU A 274 16.47 -10.04 4.73
CA LEU A 274 15.46 -10.76 3.96
C LEU A 274 16.08 -12.02 3.35
N THR A 275 15.44 -13.17 3.57
CA THR A 275 15.80 -14.43 2.92
C THR A 275 14.55 -15.14 2.42
N GLN A 276 14.75 -16.12 1.54
CA GLN A 276 13.66 -16.95 1.02
C GLN A 276 12.99 -17.84 2.10
N GLN A 277 13.63 -18.00 3.26
CA GLN A 277 13.12 -18.79 4.39
C GLN A 277 12.56 -17.90 5.50
N GLN A 278 13.04 -16.66 5.65
CA GLN A 278 12.57 -15.70 6.63
C GLN A 278 12.15 -14.42 5.91
N MET A 279 10.93 -14.37 5.39
CA MET A 279 10.45 -13.22 4.60
C MET A 279 9.97 -12.08 5.51
N VAL A 280 8.81 -12.24 6.16
CA VAL A 280 8.18 -11.20 7.00
C VAL A 280 7.96 -11.68 8.42
N VAL A 281 8.40 -10.88 9.39
CA VAL A 281 8.33 -11.19 10.83
C VAL A 281 6.89 -11.32 11.33
N GLY A 282 6.70 -12.09 12.40
CA GLY A 282 5.38 -12.34 12.98
C GLY A 282 4.65 -11.07 13.42
N GLU A 283 5.37 -10.07 13.89
CA GLU A 283 4.83 -8.78 14.32
C GLU A 283 4.09 -8.06 13.18
N LEU A 284 4.58 -8.17 11.94
CA LEU A 284 3.94 -7.57 10.76
C LEU A 284 2.95 -8.51 10.08
N ARG A 285 3.14 -9.82 10.22
CA ARG A 285 2.34 -10.85 9.53
C ARG A 285 1.10 -11.31 10.30
N ASP A 286 1.14 -11.24 11.63
CA ASP A 286 0.06 -11.75 12.49
C ASP A 286 -0.56 -10.69 13.40
N TRP A 287 0.20 -9.65 13.75
CA TRP A 287 -0.16 -8.72 14.83
C TRP A 287 -0.14 -7.25 14.41
N LEU A 288 -0.10 -6.97 13.10
CA LEU A 288 -0.04 -5.59 12.62
C LEU A 288 -1.28 -4.82 13.12
N PHE A 289 -1.02 -3.73 13.84
CA PHE A 289 -2.04 -2.85 14.43
C PHE A 289 -3.02 -3.51 15.41
N GLU A 290 -2.70 -4.66 15.99
CA GLU A 290 -3.57 -5.35 16.96
C GLU A 290 -4.00 -4.44 18.14
N GLN A 291 -3.14 -3.52 18.58
CA GLN A 291 -3.43 -2.60 19.69
C GLN A 291 -4.55 -1.59 19.38
N VAL A 292 -4.82 -1.29 18.11
CA VAL A 292 -5.73 -0.22 17.70
C VAL A 292 -6.90 -0.72 16.87
N GLU A 293 -6.87 -2.00 16.49
CA GLU A 293 -7.82 -2.65 15.60
C GLU A 293 -8.47 -3.86 16.27
N ARG A 294 -9.61 -4.31 15.72
CA ARG A 294 -10.35 -5.45 16.28
C ARG A 294 -9.57 -6.77 16.14
N ILE A 295 -8.73 -6.87 15.12
CA ILE A 295 -7.95 -8.05 14.79
C ILE A 295 -6.59 -7.61 14.25
N GLY A 296 -5.52 -8.31 14.65
CA GLY A 296 -4.20 -8.13 14.06
C GLY A 296 -4.22 -8.43 12.56
N PHE A 297 -3.69 -7.52 11.76
CA PHE A 297 -3.57 -7.65 10.31
C PHE A 297 -2.34 -8.47 9.90
N ASP A 298 -2.31 -8.81 8.61
CA ASP A 298 -1.19 -9.48 7.96
C ASP A 298 -0.68 -8.59 6.82
N LEU A 299 0.45 -7.92 7.03
CA LEU A 299 1.03 -6.99 6.06
C LEU A 299 1.34 -7.66 4.71
N ALA A 300 1.80 -8.91 4.73
CA ALA A 300 2.13 -9.63 3.50
C ALA A 300 0.85 -9.96 2.70
N ALA A 301 -0.20 -10.41 3.38
CA ALA A 301 -1.50 -10.62 2.75
C ALA A 301 -2.11 -9.31 2.25
N LEU A 302 -1.98 -8.21 3.00
CA LEU A 302 -2.40 -6.87 2.58
C LEU A 302 -1.68 -6.43 1.31
N ASN A 303 -0.35 -6.61 1.21
CA ASN A 303 0.43 -6.23 0.03
C ASN A 303 0.01 -6.98 -1.23
N MET A 304 -0.21 -8.30 -1.12
CA MET A 304 -0.71 -9.11 -2.25
C MET A 304 -2.16 -8.74 -2.60
N GLN A 305 -3.03 -8.52 -1.61
CA GLN A 305 -4.41 -8.09 -1.85
C GLN A 305 -4.46 -6.70 -2.51
N ARG A 306 -3.57 -5.79 -2.10
CA ARG A 306 -3.42 -4.45 -2.69
C ARG A 306 -2.92 -4.52 -4.13
N SER A 307 -1.99 -5.42 -4.44
CA SER A 307 -1.57 -5.69 -5.82
C SER A 307 -2.76 -6.08 -6.71
N ARG A 308 -3.68 -6.91 -6.19
CA ARG A 308 -4.91 -7.30 -6.90
C ARG A 308 -5.94 -6.17 -6.98
N ASP A 309 -6.09 -5.38 -5.92
CA ASP A 309 -6.96 -4.19 -5.89
C ASP A 309 -6.57 -3.15 -6.94
N HIS A 310 -5.25 -2.97 -7.12
CA HIS A 310 -4.63 -2.08 -8.11
C HIS A 310 -4.59 -2.69 -9.51
N GLY A 311 -4.99 -3.95 -9.69
CA GLY A 311 -5.00 -4.61 -10.99
C GLY A 311 -3.60 -4.82 -11.57
N LEU A 312 -2.57 -4.97 -10.72
CA LEU A 312 -1.20 -5.17 -11.18
C LEU A 312 -1.07 -6.47 -11.98
N PRO A 313 -0.34 -6.46 -13.12
CA PRO A 313 0.01 -7.68 -13.83
C PRO A 313 0.79 -8.66 -12.93
N GLY A 314 0.68 -9.95 -13.23
CA GLY A 314 1.44 -10.98 -12.52
C GLY A 314 2.94 -10.94 -12.80
N TYR A 315 3.70 -11.66 -11.98
CA TYR A 315 5.17 -11.72 -11.95
C TYR A 315 5.83 -11.84 -13.33
N SER A 316 5.41 -12.78 -14.17
CA SER A 316 6.02 -13.00 -15.49
C SER A 316 5.88 -11.80 -16.43
N SER A 317 4.81 -11.01 -16.31
CA SER A 317 4.61 -9.80 -17.11
C SER A 317 5.62 -8.72 -16.76
N TRP A 318 5.92 -8.56 -15.46
CA TRP A 318 6.95 -7.62 -15.00
C TRP A 318 8.36 -8.08 -15.34
N ARG A 319 8.63 -9.40 -15.28
CA ARG A 319 9.90 -9.93 -15.80
C ARG A 319 10.08 -9.64 -17.28
N LYS A 320 9.01 -9.80 -18.08
CA LYS A 320 9.03 -9.43 -19.49
C LYS A 320 9.33 -7.94 -19.69
N PHE A 321 8.68 -7.07 -18.92
CA PHE A 321 8.93 -5.62 -18.95
C PHE A 321 10.42 -5.30 -18.71
N CYS A 322 11.04 -5.95 -17.73
CA CYS A 322 12.45 -5.81 -17.40
C CYS A 322 13.42 -6.59 -18.32
N GLY A 323 12.95 -7.19 -19.42
CA GLY A 323 13.79 -7.99 -20.32
C GLY A 323 14.37 -9.26 -19.68
N LEU A 324 13.78 -9.74 -18.59
CA LEU A 324 14.20 -10.94 -17.87
C LEU A 324 13.51 -12.21 -18.41
N SER A 325 14.09 -13.37 -18.11
CA SER A 325 13.50 -14.67 -18.44
C SER A 325 12.09 -14.84 -17.86
N GLN A 326 11.16 -15.38 -18.65
CA GLN A 326 9.78 -15.60 -18.22
C GLN A 326 9.58 -17.08 -17.88
N PRO A 327 9.56 -17.47 -16.60
CA PRO A 327 9.34 -18.87 -16.23
C PRO A 327 7.94 -19.31 -16.64
N SER A 328 7.86 -20.49 -17.25
CA SER A 328 6.62 -21.11 -17.75
C SER A 328 6.16 -22.31 -16.93
N GLY A 329 6.98 -22.80 -15.99
CA GLY A 329 6.66 -23.94 -15.14
C GLY A 329 7.69 -24.16 -14.02
N VAL A 330 7.61 -25.33 -13.36
CA VAL A 330 8.36 -25.65 -12.13
C VAL A 330 9.86 -25.45 -12.28
N LYS A 331 10.46 -26.16 -13.25
CA LYS A 331 11.92 -26.16 -13.43
C LYS A 331 12.47 -24.77 -13.77
N SER A 332 11.78 -24.02 -14.63
CA SER A 332 12.25 -22.69 -15.06
C SER A 332 12.06 -21.64 -13.97
N LEU A 333 10.96 -21.69 -13.20
CA LEU A 333 10.81 -20.86 -12.00
C LEU A 333 11.90 -21.17 -10.98
N GLY A 334 12.23 -22.44 -10.82
CA GLY A 334 13.29 -22.90 -9.97
C GLY A 334 14.67 -22.37 -10.25
N GLN A 335 15.02 -22.34 -11.53
CA GLN A 335 16.28 -21.75 -11.99
C GLN A 335 16.34 -20.25 -11.69
N VAL A 336 15.22 -19.54 -11.84
CA VAL A 336 15.13 -18.10 -11.53
C VAL A 336 15.29 -17.86 -10.03
N LEU A 337 14.55 -18.60 -9.19
CA LEU A 337 14.58 -18.44 -7.74
C LEU A 337 15.81 -19.06 -7.09
N ARG A 338 16.51 -19.98 -7.79
CA ARG A 338 17.58 -20.83 -7.25
C ARG A 338 17.12 -21.63 -6.02
N ASN A 339 15.85 -22.06 -6.00
CA ASN A 339 15.24 -22.69 -4.84
C ASN A 339 14.10 -23.67 -5.20
N GLN A 340 14.43 -24.96 -5.13
CA GLN A 340 13.53 -26.09 -5.45
C GLN A 340 12.36 -26.31 -4.51
N ASN A 341 12.47 -25.83 -3.28
CA ASN A 341 11.36 -25.94 -2.34
C ASN A 341 10.36 -24.80 -2.56
N LEU A 342 10.88 -23.59 -2.78
CA LEU A 342 10.06 -22.41 -2.98
C LEU A 342 9.30 -22.45 -4.31
N GLU A 343 9.92 -22.91 -5.41
CA GLU A 343 9.25 -23.05 -6.71
C GLU A 343 8.03 -23.98 -6.65
N ARG A 344 8.13 -25.08 -5.88
CA ARG A 344 7.05 -26.07 -5.71
C ARG A 344 5.90 -25.47 -4.92
N LYS A 345 6.18 -24.75 -3.84
CA LYS A 345 5.17 -24.04 -3.05
C LYS A 345 4.43 -23.00 -3.89
N PHE A 346 5.16 -22.20 -4.68
CA PHE A 346 4.53 -21.22 -5.58
C PHE A 346 3.57 -21.88 -6.56
N LEU A 347 3.98 -22.97 -7.22
CA LEU A 347 3.13 -23.60 -8.23
C LEU A 347 2.01 -24.46 -7.65
N GLN A 348 2.16 -24.96 -6.43
CA GLN A 348 1.06 -25.56 -5.70
C GLN A 348 -0.05 -24.55 -5.41
N LEU A 349 0.30 -23.28 -5.16
CA LEU A 349 -0.66 -22.24 -4.80
C LEU A 349 -1.20 -21.47 -6.02
N TYR A 350 -0.34 -21.12 -6.96
CA TYR A 350 -0.67 -20.25 -8.10
C TYR A 350 -0.90 -20.99 -9.41
N GLU A 351 -0.63 -22.30 -9.47
CA GLU A 351 -0.67 -23.19 -10.65
C GLU A 351 0.35 -22.83 -11.76
N THR A 352 0.57 -21.55 -12.03
CA THR A 352 1.48 -21.04 -13.06
C THR A 352 2.25 -19.81 -12.58
N PRO A 353 3.52 -19.61 -13.00
CA PRO A 353 4.29 -18.43 -12.60
C PRO A 353 3.67 -17.10 -13.05
N LYS A 354 2.80 -17.14 -14.06
CA LYS A 354 2.08 -15.96 -14.58
C LYS A 354 1.10 -15.36 -13.57
N ASN A 355 0.59 -16.18 -12.65
CA ASN A 355 -0.41 -15.77 -11.66
C ASN A 355 0.20 -15.28 -10.35
N ILE A 356 1.52 -15.44 -10.15
CA ILE A 356 2.21 -15.02 -8.93
C ILE A 356 2.07 -13.50 -8.79
N ASP A 357 1.57 -13.04 -7.63
CA ASP A 357 1.46 -11.61 -7.32
C ASP A 357 2.87 -10.98 -7.33
N ILE A 358 3.01 -9.82 -7.96
CA ILE A 358 4.34 -9.21 -8.20
C ILE A 358 5.15 -9.00 -6.92
N TRP A 359 4.51 -8.56 -5.83
CA TRP A 359 5.17 -8.31 -4.55
C TRP A 359 5.91 -9.54 -4.04
N ILE A 360 5.23 -10.69 -3.95
CA ILE A 360 5.84 -11.92 -3.42
C ILE A 360 6.80 -12.57 -4.44
N GLY A 361 6.51 -12.47 -5.73
CA GLY A 361 7.37 -12.98 -6.79
C GLY A 361 8.72 -12.27 -6.85
N ALA A 362 8.72 -10.93 -6.75
CA ALA A 362 9.93 -10.13 -6.74
C ALA A 362 10.72 -10.27 -5.42
N LEU A 363 10.04 -10.34 -4.28
CA LEU A 363 10.65 -10.56 -2.97
C LEU A 363 11.36 -11.92 -2.86
N ALA A 364 10.87 -12.92 -3.59
CA ALA A 364 11.43 -14.27 -3.62
C ALA A 364 12.71 -14.39 -4.46
N GLU A 365 13.06 -13.41 -5.29
CA GLU A 365 14.28 -13.50 -6.10
C GLU A 365 15.55 -13.34 -5.26
N PRO A 366 16.61 -14.13 -5.55
CA PRO A 366 17.89 -13.96 -4.87
C PRO A 366 18.49 -12.60 -5.18
N PHE A 367 19.19 -12.01 -4.21
CA PHE A 367 19.78 -10.69 -4.37
C PHE A 367 20.80 -10.61 -5.49
N VAL A 368 20.82 -9.46 -6.16
CA VAL A 368 21.94 -9.09 -7.03
C VAL A 368 23.21 -8.86 -6.22
N LYS A 369 24.38 -8.98 -6.86
CA LYS A 369 25.67 -8.78 -6.18
C LYS A 369 25.75 -7.36 -5.61
N GLY A 370 25.92 -7.24 -4.29
CA GLY A 370 26.02 -5.96 -3.58
C GLY A 370 24.69 -5.25 -3.31
N GLY A 371 23.55 -5.82 -3.73
CA GLY A 371 22.21 -5.28 -3.50
C GLY A 371 21.43 -6.06 -2.44
N GLN A 372 20.25 -5.55 -2.10
CA GLN A 372 19.30 -6.15 -1.13
C GLN A 372 17.96 -6.51 -1.78
N VAL A 373 17.95 -6.58 -3.11
CA VAL A 373 16.78 -6.93 -3.92
C VAL A 373 17.20 -7.80 -5.09
N GLY A 374 16.28 -8.61 -5.60
CA GLY A 374 16.53 -9.43 -6.79
C GLY A 374 16.51 -8.65 -8.11
N PRO A 375 16.90 -9.26 -9.23
CA PRO A 375 16.97 -8.62 -10.54
C PRO A 375 15.69 -7.89 -10.97
N LEU A 376 14.51 -8.48 -10.73
CA LEU A 376 13.25 -7.86 -11.10
C LEU A 376 13.01 -6.56 -10.32
N MET A 377 13.15 -6.61 -9.01
CA MET A 377 12.95 -5.44 -8.15
C MET A 377 14.03 -4.37 -8.40
N ALA A 378 15.28 -4.77 -8.67
CA ALA A 378 16.35 -3.85 -9.05
C ALA A 378 16.02 -3.07 -10.34
N CYS A 379 15.41 -3.73 -11.33
CA CYS A 379 14.91 -3.07 -12.53
C CYS A 379 13.79 -2.09 -12.18
N LEU A 380 12.74 -2.53 -11.47
CA LEU A 380 11.57 -1.70 -11.18
C LEU A 380 11.87 -0.46 -10.33
N ILE A 381 12.82 -0.54 -9.41
CA ILE A 381 13.26 0.61 -8.59
C ILE A 381 14.19 1.54 -9.39
N GLY A 382 14.98 0.99 -10.33
CA GLY A 382 16.00 1.74 -11.06
C GLY A 382 15.52 2.43 -12.34
N THR A 383 14.33 2.09 -12.83
CA THR A 383 13.65 2.71 -13.98
C THR A 383 12.71 3.80 -13.51
#